data_AF-A0A6P6BFG0-F1
#
_entry.id   AF-A0A6P6BFG0-F1
#
_cell.length_a   1.000
_cell.length_b   1.000
_cell.length_c   1.000
_cell.angle_alpha   90.00
_cell.angle_beta   90.00
_cell.angle_gamma   90.00
#
_symmetry.space_group_name_H-M   'P 1'
#
loop_
_entity.id
_entity.type
_entity.pdbx_description
1 polymer ?
#
loop_
_entity_poly.entity_id
_entity_poly.type
_entity_poly.pdbx_seq_one_letter_code
_entity_poly.pdbx_strand_id
1 'polypeptide(L)'
;MIILNELPFRFMESKGFRHCMLVACPRFRVPSRWTVARDCYQLYIDEKTHLKQFMKSSLTRVSLTTDTWTSLQMVNYMCLTAHFIDKDWKLNEKILNFCLIFSHKGEAIGEVIEKCLRDWGIDKIFTVTIDNASSNDVTIAYLRKKFNNARTSILGGKYLHLRCIAHIVNLIVCDGFKEMNEIIARVRGAIRYVRQSPSRLAKFKECIVNEHIQSKSLLCLYVSTRWNSTYLMLDAAHKFERAFDAFDDVDPYYRSELLMRDGVPDQNDWAIVRKFYLFLQQFYDLTVKVSGTSYVTSNTFLDDICDVYSTLREWQLNPDVELNAMAKRMKDKYDKYWGNIENMNMLVYIASFLDPSKKFPFVEYCFMKIYSSDEASLMIKKVQ
;
A
#
# COMPACT_ATOMS: atom_id res chain seq x y z
N MET A 1 25.68 -10.37 -5.22
CA MET A 1 24.72 -11.27 -5.91
C MET A 1 23.60 -11.71 -4.98
N ILE A 2 23.86 -12.44 -3.88
CA ILE A 2 22.80 -12.95 -3.00
C ILE A 2 21.91 -11.83 -2.46
N ILE A 3 22.50 -10.79 -1.86
CA ILE A 3 21.76 -9.62 -1.36
C ILE A 3 21.15 -8.82 -2.52
N LEU A 4 21.97 -8.46 -3.52
CA LEU A 4 21.53 -7.61 -4.65
C LEU A 4 20.38 -8.19 -5.47
N ASN A 5 20.32 -9.51 -5.63
CA ASN A 5 19.32 -10.20 -6.45
C ASN A 5 18.29 -10.93 -5.58
N GLU A 6 18.31 -10.71 -4.26
CA GLU A 6 17.37 -11.32 -3.29
C GLU A 6 17.27 -12.86 -3.41
N LEU A 7 18.40 -13.51 -3.70
CA LEU A 7 18.44 -14.94 -3.94
C LEU A 7 18.43 -15.73 -2.62
N PRO A 8 17.77 -16.90 -2.58
CA PRO A 8 17.86 -17.77 -1.41
C PRO A 8 19.30 -18.22 -1.20
N PHE A 9 19.73 -18.40 0.05
CA PHE A 9 21.10 -18.89 0.34
C PHE A 9 21.42 -20.24 -0.32
N ARG A 10 20.39 -21.07 -0.56
CA ARG A 10 20.50 -22.33 -1.30
C ARG A 10 20.93 -22.15 -2.76
N PHE A 11 20.88 -20.94 -3.31
CA PHE A 11 21.35 -20.65 -4.67
C PHE A 11 22.81 -21.08 -4.87
N MET A 12 23.65 -20.97 -3.84
CA MET A 12 25.05 -21.41 -3.85
C MET A 12 25.22 -22.93 -4.01
N GLU A 13 24.14 -23.69 -3.80
CA GLU A 13 24.08 -25.14 -3.96
C GLU A 13 23.50 -25.56 -5.32
N SER A 14 23.07 -24.60 -6.16
CA SER A 14 22.49 -24.92 -7.46
C SER A 14 23.53 -25.47 -8.44
N LYS A 15 23.17 -26.56 -9.13
CA LYS A 15 24.06 -27.24 -10.09
C LYS A 15 24.53 -26.30 -11.21
N GLY A 16 23.61 -25.52 -11.77
CA GLY A 16 23.89 -24.57 -12.84
C GLY A 16 24.89 -23.47 -12.42
N PHE A 17 24.67 -22.85 -11.26
CA PHE A 17 25.60 -21.84 -10.75
C PHE A 17 26.98 -22.41 -10.47
N ARG A 18 27.07 -23.58 -9.83
CA ARG A 18 28.34 -24.25 -9.56
C ARG A 18 29.10 -24.62 -10.82
N HIS A 19 28.40 -25.14 -11.83
CA HIS A 19 29.01 -25.43 -13.13
C HIS A 19 29.51 -24.15 -13.81
N CYS A 20 28.69 -23.09 -13.81
CA CYS A 20 29.08 -21.78 -14.36
C CYS A 20 30.34 -21.24 -13.67
N MET A 21 30.41 -21.27 -12.33
CA MET A 21 31.60 -20.82 -11.59
C MET A 21 32.82 -21.71 -11.84
N LEU A 22 32.65 -23.03 -12.00
CA LEU A 22 33.73 -23.94 -12.34
C LEU A 22 34.35 -23.61 -13.70
N VAL A 23 33.53 -23.26 -14.70
CA VAL A 23 34.00 -22.89 -16.04
C VAL A 23 34.61 -21.48 -16.03
N ALA A 24 33.92 -20.51 -15.41
CA ALA A 24 34.34 -19.11 -15.42
C ALA A 24 35.57 -18.83 -14.54
N CYS A 25 35.68 -19.49 -13.38
CA CYS A 25 36.81 -19.35 -12.47
C CYS A 25 37.04 -20.68 -11.70
N PRO A 26 37.76 -21.66 -12.29
CA PRO A 26 37.92 -23.00 -11.70
C PRO A 26 38.54 -23.01 -10.29
N ARG A 27 39.29 -21.97 -9.92
CA ARG A 27 39.92 -21.83 -8.59
C ARG A 27 38.97 -21.26 -7.54
N PHE A 28 37.83 -20.69 -7.93
CA PHE A 28 36.85 -20.14 -6.99
C PHE A 28 36.11 -21.28 -6.29
N ARG A 29 36.30 -21.38 -4.98
CA ARG A 29 35.54 -22.33 -4.16
C ARG A 29 34.21 -21.71 -3.79
N VAL A 30 33.13 -22.21 -4.40
CA VAL A 30 31.78 -21.75 -4.11
C VAL A 30 31.47 -22.01 -2.63
N PRO A 31 31.18 -20.96 -1.82
CA PRO A 31 30.90 -21.12 -0.40
C PRO A 31 29.57 -21.86 -0.17
N SER A 32 29.44 -22.47 1.00
CA SER A 32 28.18 -23.12 1.40
C SER A 32 27.09 -22.08 1.68
N ARG A 33 25.82 -22.51 1.65
CA ARG A 33 24.70 -21.65 2.05
C ARG A 33 24.87 -21.10 3.47
N TRP A 34 25.49 -21.87 4.37
CA TRP A 34 25.71 -21.50 5.77
C TRP A 34 26.80 -20.43 5.90
N THR A 35 27.88 -20.57 5.13
CA THR A 35 28.95 -19.58 5.04
C THR A 35 28.39 -18.25 4.56
N VAL A 36 27.64 -18.26 3.45
CA VAL A 36 27.02 -17.04 2.92
C VAL A 36 26.01 -16.44 3.89
N ALA A 37 25.17 -17.26 4.54
CA ALA A 37 24.21 -16.75 5.53
C ALA A 37 24.90 -16.04 6.70
N ARG A 38 25.98 -16.63 7.23
CA ARG A 38 26.79 -16.03 8.29
C ARG A 38 27.44 -14.73 7.82
N ASP A 39 28.03 -14.73 6.62
CA ASP A 39 28.73 -13.55 6.12
C ASP A 39 27.74 -12.40 5.80
N CYS A 40 26.54 -12.70 5.29
CA CYS A 40 25.46 -11.72 5.15
C CYS A 40 25.01 -11.16 6.51
N TYR A 41 24.92 -12.01 7.53
CA TYR A 41 24.57 -11.55 8.88
C TYR A 41 25.66 -10.66 9.49
N GLN A 42 26.93 -11.00 9.30
CA GLN A 42 28.04 -10.17 9.75
C GLN A 42 28.00 -8.80 9.05
N LEU A 43 27.79 -8.77 7.74
CA LEU A 43 27.62 -7.52 7.00
C LEU A 43 26.48 -6.68 7.57
N TYR A 44 25.35 -7.29 7.92
CA TYR A 44 24.25 -6.59 8.60
C TYR A 44 24.69 -5.98 9.94
N ILE A 45 25.44 -6.71 10.76
CA ILE A 45 25.93 -6.21 12.06
C ILE A 45 26.88 -5.02 11.86
N ASP A 46 27.77 -5.10 10.88
CA ASP A 46 28.74 -4.04 10.55
C ASP A 46 27.99 -2.78 10.06
N GLU A 47 27.09 -2.93 9.09
CA GLU A 47 26.26 -1.84 8.55
C GLU A 47 25.33 -1.23 9.61
N LYS A 48 24.76 -2.05 10.50
CA LYS A 48 23.96 -1.58 11.64
C LYS A 48 24.79 -0.72 12.57
N THR A 49 26.04 -1.10 12.83
CA THR A 49 26.96 -0.35 13.68
C THR A 49 27.29 1.01 13.05
N HIS A 50 27.60 1.03 11.75
CA HIS A 50 27.83 2.27 11.00
C HIS A 50 26.61 3.19 11.01
N LEU A 51 25.42 2.65 10.75
CA LEU A 51 24.18 3.43 10.75
C LEU A 51 23.85 3.98 12.15
N LYS A 52 24.09 3.22 13.22
CA LYS A 52 23.91 3.73 14.60
C LYS A 52 24.85 4.88 14.90
N GLN A 53 26.12 4.80 14.48
CA GLN A 53 27.08 5.89 14.64
C GLN A 53 26.63 7.13 13.86
N PHE A 54 26.20 6.95 12.62
CA PHE A 54 25.62 8.01 11.80
C PHE A 54 24.43 8.68 12.50
N MET A 55 23.45 7.90 12.97
CA MET A 55 22.25 8.42 13.64
C MET A 55 22.59 9.22 14.90
N LYS A 56 23.57 8.76 15.70
CA LYS A 56 24.03 9.49 16.90
C LYS A 56 24.72 10.81 16.58
N SER A 57 25.48 10.86 15.49
CA SER A 57 26.19 12.07 15.05
C SER A 57 25.25 13.08 14.38
N SER A 58 24.11 12.60 13.88
CA SER A 58 23.13 13.38 13.14
C SER A 58 22.23 14.15 14.10
N LEU A 59 22.03 15.45 13.85
CA LEU A 59 21.04 16.25 14.58
C LEU A 59 19.63 16.12 13.99
N THR A 60 19.47 15.27 12.96
CA THR A 60 18.25 15.18 12.17
C THR A 60 17.15 14.45 12.93
N ARG A 61 15.92 14.94 12.81
CA ARG A 61 14.74 14.25 13.31
C ARG A 61 14.32 13.18 12.32
N VAL A 62 13.85 12.06 12.83
CA VAL A 62 13.42 10.92 12.01
C VAL A 62 11.90 10.84 11.97
N SER A 63 11.33 10.63 10.79
CA SER A 63 9.94 10.21 10.63
C SER A 63 9.86 8.69 10.58
N LEU A 64 8.86 8.11 11.23
CA LEU A 64 8.69 6.66 11.30
C LEU A 64 7.49 6.25 10.46
N THR A 65 7.57 5.10 9.80
CA THR A 65 6.41 4.34 9.34
C THR A 65 6.41 3.00 10.04
N THR A 66 5.24 2.51 10.45
CA THR A 66 5.13 1.13 10.92
C THR A 66 3.90 0.44 10.35
N ASP A 67 4.09 -0.82 10.02
CA ASP A 67 3.05 -1.73 9.55
C ASP A 67 3.02 -2.95 10.46
N THR A 68 1.81 -3.39 10.81
CA THR A 68 1.57 -4.60 11.61
C THR A 68 0.62 -5.51 10.87
N TRP A 69 1.00 -6.79 10.76
CA TRP A 69 0.15 -7.76 10.08
C TRP A 69 0.24 -9.13 10.74
N THR A 70 -0.84 -9.88 10.61
CA THR A 70 -0.92 -11.28 11.02
C THR A 70 -0.67 -12.16 9.82
N SER A 71 0.33 -13.02 9.88
CA SER A 71 0.59 -14.03 8.85
C SER A 71 -0.46 -15.14 8.85
N LEU A 72 -0.48 -15.95 7.79
CA LEU A 72 -1.35 -17.14 7.69
C LEU A 72 -1.07 -18.18 8.80
N GLN A 73 0.10 -18.12 9.44
CA GLN A 73 0.47 -18.97 10.57
C GLN A 73 0.01 -18.38 11.92
N MET A 74 -0.83 -17.34 11.90
CA MET A 74 -1.30 -16.61 13.09
C MET A 74 -0.17 -15.95 13.90
N VAL A 75 0.95 -15.68 13.23
CA VAL A 75 2.09 -14.96 13.81
C VAL A 75 2.00 -13.49 13.43
N ASN A 76 2.06 -12.59 14.41
CA ASN A 76 2.01 -11.16 14.18
C ASN A 76 3.41 -10.58 14.01
N TYR A 77 3.57 -9.78 12.98
CA TYR A 77 4.80 -9.09 12.65
C TYR A 77 4.61 -7.58 12.78
N MET A 78 5.71 -6.88 13.04
CA MET A 78 5.81 -5.44 12.95
C MET A 78 7.07 -5.09 12.16
N CYS A 79 6.92 -4.20 11.18
CA CYS A 79 8.05 -3.56 10.52
C CYS A 79 8.07 -2.09 10.92
N LEU A 80 9.19 -1.61 11.45
CA LEU A 80 9.42 -0.21 11.78
C LEU A 80 10.52 0.34 10.88
N THR A 81 10.18 1.37 10.11
CA THR A 81 11.07 2.01 9.16
C THR A 81 11.28 3.47 9.54
N ALA A 82 12.52 3.92 9.44
CA ALA A 82 12.94 5.30 9.63
C ALA A 82 13.16 6.00 8.29
N HIS A 83 12.66 7.22 8.20
CA HIS A 83 12.77 8.14 7.08
C HIS A 83 13.44 9.43 7.54
N PHE A 84 14.50 9.86 6.86
CA PHE A 84 15.21 11.09 7.20
C PHE A 84 15.96 11.64 5.98
N ILE A 85 16.32 12.91 6.03
CA ILE A 85 17.17 13.57 5.03
C ILE A 85 18.55 13.74 5.63
N ASP A 86 19.60 13.34 4.91
CA ASP A 86 20.97 13.53 5.39
C ASP A 86 21.52 14.92 5.05
N LYS A 87 22.78 15.19 5.45
CA LYS A 87 23.47 16.46 5.20
C LYS A 87 23.65 16.78 3.70
N ASP A 88 23.58 15.77 2.85
CA ASP A 88 23.73 15.87 1.40
C ASP A 88 22.35 16.02 0.72
N TRP A 89 21.31 16.31 1.50
CA TRP A 89 19.92 16.46 1.06
C TRP A 89 19.34 15.20 0.40
N LYS A 90 19.88 14.03 0.75
CA LYS A 90 19.37 12.76 0.23
C LYS A 90 18.34 12.17 1.19
N LEU A 91 17.18 11.81 0.62
CA LEU A 91 16.16 11.04 1.33
C LEU A 91 16.69 9.62 1.58
N ASN A 92 16.63 9.19 2.83
CA ASN A 92 17.04 7.88 3.29
C ASN A 92 15.86 7.16 3.94
N GLU A 93 15.68 5.91 3.55
CA GLU A 93 14.77 4.95 4.17
C GLU A 93 15.59 3.80 4.76
N LYS A 94 15.36 3.46 6.03
CA LYS A 94 16.04 2.36 6.73
C LYS A 94 15.07 1.58 7.61
N ILE A 95 14.94 0.27 7.36
CA ILE A 95 14.21 -0.63 8.26
C ILE A 95 15.01 -0.75 9.56
N LEU A 96 14.45 -0.24 10.65
CA LEU A 96 15.07 -0.29 11.98
C LEU A 96 14.80 -1.64 12.67
N ASN A 97 13.61 -2.19 12.46
CA ASN A 97 13.21 -3.43 13.10
C ASN A 97 12.17 -4.17 12.26
N PHE A 98 12.34 -5.49 12.18
CA PHE A 98 11.35 -6.42 11.68
C PHE A 98 11.23 -7.53 12.72
N CYS A 99 10.15 -7.51 13.49
CA CYS A 99 10.05 -8.35 14.69
C CYS A 99 8.67 -8.96 14.87
N LEU A 100 8.62 -10.00 15.70
CA LEU A 100 7.38 -10.58 16.19
C LEU A 100 6.78 -9.70 17.29
N ILE A 101 5.46 -9.55 17.27
CA ILE A 101 4.71 -8.92 18.35
C ILE A 101 3.70 -9.91 18.92
N PHE A 102 3.61 -9.98 20.25
CA PHE A 102 2.71 -10.93 20.92
C PHE A 102 1.31 -10.34 21.17
N SER A 103 1.14 -9.04 20.92
CA SER A 103 -0.08 -8.30 21.22
C SER A 103 -0.28 -7.18 20.22
N HIS A 104 -1.53 -7.00 19.75
CA HIS A 104 -1.98 -5.86 18.95
C HIS A 104 -2.49 -4.70 19.81
N LYS A 105 -2.33 -4.77 21.14
CA LYS A 105 -2.68 -3.66 22.04
C LYS A 105 -1.71 -2.50 21.82
N GLY A 106 -2.23 -1.29 21.72
CA GLY A 106 -1.44 -0.12 21.36
C GLY A 106 -0.27 0.19 22.31
N GLU A 107 -0.44 -0.03 23.62
CA GLU A 107 0.65 0.17 24.57
C GLU A 107 1.83 -0.80 24.32
N ALA A 108 1.53 -2.08 24.02
CA ALA A 108 2.56 -3.07 23.71
C ALA A 108 3.31 -2.70 22.42
N ILE A 109 2.61 -2.24 21.39
CA ILE A 109 3.24 -1.73 20.16
C ILE A 109 4.12 -0.52 20.49
N GLY A 110 3.61 0.42 21.29
CA GLY A 110 4.35 1.60 21.74
C GLY A 110 5.65 1.26 22.47
N GLU A 111 5.62 0.25 23.35
CA GLU A 111 6.80 -0.25 24.06
C GLU A 111 7.84 -0.87 23.13
N VAL A 112 7.40 -1.65 22.13
CA VAL A 112 8.32 -2.25 21.14
C VAL A 112 8.97 -1.16 20.29
N ILE A 113 8.22 -0.14 19.86
CA ILE A 113 8.75 1.01 19.13
C ILE A 113 9.73 1.78 20.02
N GLU A 114 9.36 2.11 21.26
CA GLU A 114 10.21 2.84 22.21
C GLU A 114 11.53 2.09 22.47
N LYS A 115 11.46 0.78 22.70
CA LYS A 115 12.65 -0.08 22.88
C LYS A 115 13.54 -0.05 21.64
N CYS A 116 12.96 -0.22 20.46
CA CYS A 116 13.71 -0.13 19.21
C CYS A 116 14.42 1.22 19.08
N LEU A 117 13.73 2.34 19.28
CA LEU A 117 14.31 3.67 19.16
C LEU A 117 15.45 3.89 20.16
N ARG A 118 15.31 3.43 21.41
CA ARG A 118 16.41 3.44 22.38
C ARG A 118 17.62 2.63 21.92
N ASP A 119 17.40 1.43 21.38
CA ASP A 119 18.49 0.57 20.88
C ASP A 119 19.25 1.23 19.73
N TRP A 120 18.56 2.02 18.90
CA TRP A 120 19.14 2.81 17.82
C TRP A 120 19.72 4.17 18.27
N GLY A 121 19.46 4.59 19.51
CA GLY A 121 19.88 5.91 20.01
C GLY A 121 19.09 7.07 19.40
N ILE A 122 17.86 6.82 18.95
CA ILE A 122 16.97 7.81 18.34
C ILE A 122 16.01 8.34 19.42
N ASP A 123 16.11 9.61 19.74
CA ASP A 123 15.28 10.29 20.74
C ASP A 123 14.42 11.41 20.15
N LYS A 124 14.76 11.87 18.94
CA LYS A 124 14.07 12.94 18.20
C LYS A 124 13.31 12.39 17.00
N ILE A 125 12.01 12.22 17.18
CA ILE A 125 11.11 11.87 16.08
C ILE A 125 10.30 13.08 15.60
N PHE A 126 9.93 13.09 14.33
CA PHE A 126 9.11 14.13 13.72
C PHE A 126 7.65 13.67 13.62
N THR A 127 7.42 12.57 12.91
CA THR A 127 6.09 11.96 12.74
C THR A 127 6.17 10.44 12.88
N VAL A 128 5.04 9.82 13.15
CA VAL A 128 4.80 8.38 13.10
C VAL A 128 3.61 8.15 12.19
N THR A 129 3.84 7.44 11.10
CA THR A 129 2.83 7.12 10.09
C THR A 129 2.38 5.69 10.25
N ILE A 130 1.10 5.50 10.53
CA ILE A 130 0.50 4.19 10.82
C ILE A 130 -0.89 4.08 10.21
N ASP A 131 -1.39 2.85 10.10
CA ASP A 131 -2.72 2.59 9.56
C ASP A 131 -3.83 3.11 10.51
N ASN A 132 -5.09 2.97 10.10
CA ASN A 132 -6.23 3.56 10.81
C ASN A 132 -6.85 2.64 11.88
N ALA A 133 -6.13 1.64 12.38
CA ALA A 133 -6.60 0.82 13.48
C ALA A 133 -6.76 1.64 14.77
N SER A 134 -7.79 1.40 15.58
CA SER A 134 -8.02 2.16 16.82
C SER A 134 -6.92 1.95 17.87
N SER A 135 -6.26 0.80 17.88
CA SER A 135 -5.10 0.52 18.74
C SER A 135 -3.92 1.45 18.47
N ASN A 136 -3.83 2.02 17.27
CA ASN A 136 -2.77 2.94 16.90
C ASN A 136 -2.90 4.29 17.60
N ASP A 137 -4.11 4.76 17.88
CA ASP A 137 -4.31 6.00 18.65
C ASP A 137 -3.72 5.86 20.06
N VAL A 138 -3.84 4.68 20.67
CA VAL A 138 -3.22 4.36 21.97
C VAL A 138 -1.69 4.29 21.86
N THR A 139 -1.17 3.67 20.78
CA THR A 139 0.27 3.64 20.48
C THR A 139 0.86 5.04 20.41
N ILE A 140 0.20 5.94 19.69
CA ILE A 140 0.62 7.34 19.55
C ILE A 140 0.55 8.07 20.89
N ALA A 141 -0.51 7.88 21.67
CA ALA A 141 -0.64 8.51 22.98
C ALA A 141 0.50 8.09 23.92
N TYR A 142 0.86 6.80 23.91
CA TYR A 142 2.01 6.27 24.63
C TYR A 142 3.32 6.96 24.20
N LEU A 143 3.60 6.96 22.89
CA LEU A 143 4.82 7.57 22.34
C LEU A 143 4.88 9.08 22.65
N ARG A 144 3.77 9.80 22.45
CA ARG A 144 3.67 11.24 22.76
C ARG A 144 4.04 11.50 24.22
N LYS A 145 3.51 10.73 25.16
CA LYS A 145 3.85 10.84 26.60
C LYS A 145 5.35 10.66 26.83
N LYS A 146 5.96 9.64 26.22
CA LYS A 146 7.41 9.38 26.38
C LYS A 146 8.28 10.51 25.83
N PHE A 147 8.00 10.99 24.61
CA PHE A 147 8.80 12.06 24.00
C PHE A 147 8.59 13.43 24.65
N ASN A 148 7.38 13.70 25.17
CA ASN A 148 7.13 14.91 25.95
C ASN A 148 7.93 14.88 27.27
N ASN A 149 7.96 13.75 27.96
CA ASN A 149 8.76 13.58 29.19
C ASN A 149 10.27 13.72 28.92
N ALA A 150 10.75 13.20 27.78
CA ALA A 150 12.12 13.37 27.33
C ALA A 150 12.43 14.78 26.78
N ARG A 151 11.43 15.66 26.67
CA ARG A 151 11.52 17.01 26.09
C ARG A 151 12.04 17.04 24.65
N THR A 152 11.79 15.99 23.88
CA THR A 152 12.23 15.88 22.47
C THR A 152 11.12 16.14 21.47
N SER A 153 9.86 16.16 21.91
CA SER A 153 8.67 16.41 21.07
C SER A 153 8.62 17.83 20.50
N ILE A 154 8.10 17.98 19.28
CA ILE A 154 7.72 19.28 18.72
C ILE A 154 6.26 19.57 19.08
N LEU A 155 5.98 20.78 19.60
CA LEU A 155 4.62 21.23 19.95
C LEU A 155 3.84 20.20 20.80
N GLY A 156 4.52 19.59 21.79
CA GLY A 156 3.93 18.55 22.65
C GLY A 156 3.45 17.29 21.92
N GLY A 157 3.94 17.05 20.70
CA GLY A 157 3.56 15.93 19.85
C GLY A 157 2.17 16.08 19.21
N LYS A 158 1.64 17.32 19.11
CA LYS A 158 0.32 17.60 18.52
C LYS A 158 0.15 16.97 17.13
N TYR A 159 1.17 17.07 16.28
CA TYR A 159 1.16 16.57 14.90
C TYR A 159 1.94 15.26 14.72
N LEU A 160 2.21 14.54 15.82
CA LEU A 160 3.02 13.32 15.80
C LEU A 160 2.41 12.21 14.92
N HIS A 161 1.09 12.05 14.95
CA HIS A 161 0.40 10.99 14.21
C HIS A 161 0.04 11.45 12.81
N LEU A 162 0.59 10.79 11.79
CA LEU A 162 0.14 10.91 10.41
C LEU A 162 -0.59 9.62 10.04
N ARG A 163 -1.84 9.71 9.59
CA ARG A 163 -2.57 8.53 9.14
C ARG A 163 -2.06 8.12 7.75
N CYS A 164 -1.89 6.83 7.51
CA CYS A 164 -1.41 6.32 6.22
C CYS A 164 -2.41 6.62 5.10
N ILE A 165 -2.01 7.44 4.12
CA ILE A 165 -2.87 7.83 2.98
C ILE A 165 -3.20 6.63 2.11
N ALA A 166 -2.24 5.75 1.81
CA ALA A 166 -2.48 4.53 1.05
C ALA A 166 -3.56 3.67 1.71
N HIS A 167 -3.56 3.60 3.04
CA HIS A 167 -4.58 2.89 3.79
C HIS A 167 -5.95 3.60 3.74
N ILE A 168 -5.99 4.94 3.83
CA ILE A 168 -7.25 5.70 3.67
C ILE A 168 -7.84 5.48 2.27
N VAL A 169 -7.02 5.56 1.22
CA VAL A 169 -7.44 5.28 -0.16
C VAL A 169 -8.01 3.86 -0.27
N ASN A 170 -7.32 2.86 0.31
CA ASN A 170 -7.84 1.50 0.37
C ASN A 170 -9.21 1.43 1.07
N LEU A 171 -9.40 2.15 2.18
CA LEU A 171 -10.70 2.18 2.87
C LEU A 171 -11.79 2.84 2.03
N ILE A 172 -11.48 3.92 1.30
CA ILE A 172 -12.40 4.61 0.40
C ILE A 172 -12.86 3.64 -0.69
N VAL A 173 -11.93 3.01 -1.42
CA VAL A 173 -12.25 2.10 -2.52
C VAL A 173 -12.98 0.85 -2.02
N CYS A 174 -12.54 0.24 -0.92
CA CYS A 174 -13.20 -0.92 -0.35
C CYS A 174 -14.64 -0.63 0.11
N ASP A 175 -14.95 0.59 0.54
CA ASP A 175 -16.33 0.96 0.86
C ASP A 175 -17.19 1.10 -0.40
N GLY A 176 -16.62 1.63 -1.48
CA GLY A 176 -17.25 1.66 -2.80
C GLY A 176 -17.55 0.26 -3.36
N PHE A 177 -16.62 -0.69 -3.21
CA PHE A 177 -16.79 -2.08 -3.66
C PHE A 177 -18.00 -2.79 -3.05
N LYS A 178 -18.57 -2.28 -1.95
CA LYS A 178 -19.79 -2.85 -1.39
C LYS A 178 -20.97 -2.82 -2.37
N GLU A 179 -21.01 -1.85 -3.28
CA GLU A 179 -22.00 -1.77 -4.36
C GLU A 179 -21.77 -2.82 -5.47
N MET A 180 -20.56 -3.37 -5.57
CA MET A 180 -20.18 -4.33 -6.61
C MET A 180 -19.88 -5.74 -6.08
N ASN A 181 -20.15 -6.00 -4.80
CA ASN A 181 -19.66 -7.20 -4.12
C ASN A 181 -20.08 -8.49 -4.85
N GLU A 182 -21.32 -8.57 -5.32
CA GLU A 182 -21.84 -9.74 -6.03
C GLU A 182 -21.19 -9.93 -7.40
N ILE A 183 -21.03 -8.85 -8.16
CA ILE A 183 -20.38 -8.86 -9.48
C ILE A 183 -18.92 -9.29 -9.35
N ILE A 184 -18.21 -8.70 -8.39
CA ILE A 184 -16.83 -9.07 -8.07
C ILE A 184 -16.75 -10.54 -7.64
N ALA A 185 -17.73 -11.04 -6.87
CA ALA A 185 -17.78 -12.44 -6.47
C ALA A 185 -17.97 -13.39 -7.66
N ARG A 186 -18.88 -13.08 -8.60
CA ARG A 186 -19.09 -13.85 -9.84
C ARG A 186 -17.83 -13.90 -10.70
N VAL A 187 -17.23 -12.76 -10.99
CA VAL A 187 -15.99 -12.67 -11.79
C VAL A 187 -14.84 -13.42 -11.11
N ARG A 188 -14.71 -13.29 -9.79
CA ARG A 188 -13.73 -14.05 -9.00
C ARG A 188 -13.99 -15.55 -9.07
N GLY A 189 -15.26 -15.97 -9.02
CA GLY A 189 -15.70 -17.34 -9.16
C GLY A 189 -15.24 -17.94 -10.49
N ALA A 190 -15.52 -17.24 -11.59
CA ALA A 190 -15.10 -17.60 -12.94
C ALA A 190 -13.58 -17.78 -13.06
N ILE A 191 -12.80 -16.81 -12.59
CA ILE A 191 -11.33 -16.87 -12.63
C ILE A 191 -10.81 -18.03 -11.78
N ARG A 192 -11.38 -18.22 -10.58
CA ARG A 192 -11.00 -19.33 -9.69
C ARG A 192 -11.26 -20.67 -10.37
N TYR A 193 -12.40 -20.84 -11.04
CA TYR A 193 -12.74 -22.07 -11.76
C TYR A 193 -11.69 -22.39 -12.83
N VAL A 194 -11.41 -21.42 -13.72
CA VAL A 194 -10.43 -21.58 -14.82
C VAL A 194 -9.04 -21.94 -14.28
N ARG A 195 -8.64 -21.31 -13.17
CA ARG A 195 -7.31 -21.51 -12.57
C ARG A 195 -7.22 -22.72 -11.63
N GLN A 196 -8.33 -23.41 -11.37
CA GLN A 196 -8.36 -24.52 -10.42
C GLN A 196 -7.57 -25.75 -10.89
N SER A 197 -7.42 -25.95 -12.21
CA SER A 197 -6.63 -27.06 -12.75
C SER A 197 -5.89 -26.66 -14.03
N PRO A 198 -4.73 -27.30 -14.33
CA PRO A 198 -4.02 -27.09 -15.58
C PRO A 198 -4.86 -27.40 -16.82
N SER A 199 -5.75 -28.39 -16.74
CA SER A 199 -6.65 -28.78 -17.83
C SER A 199 -7.69 -27.70 -18.14
N ARG A 200 -8.36 -27.14 -17.11
CA ARG A 200 -9.31 -26.02 -17.28
C ARG A 200 -8.62 -24.79 -17.86
N LEU A 201 -7.41 -24.48 -17.38
CA LEU A 201 -6.62 -23.37 -17.90
C LEU A 201 -6.19 -23.59 -19.37
N ALA A 202 -5.87 -24.82 -19.77
CA ALA A 202 -5.53 -25.14 -21.16
C ALA A 202 -6.73 -24.92 -22.10
N LYS A 203 -7.90 -25.47 -21.74
CA LYS A 203 -9.16 -25.24 -22.48
C LYS A 203 -9.52 -23.75 -22.57
N PHE A 204 -9.34 -23.00 -21.49
CA PHE A 204 -9.58 -21.55 -21.52
C PHE A 204 -8.62 -20.82 -22.47
N LYS A 205 -7.34 -21.23 -22.52
CA LYS A 205 -6.39 -20.69 -23.49
C LYS A 205 -6.78 -21.01 -24.94
N GLU A 206 -7.37 -22.17 -25.21
CA GLU A 206 -7.94 -22.49 -26.53
C GLU A 206 -9.09 -21.54 -26.86
N CYS A 207 -9.98 -21.23 -25.90
CA CYS A 207 -11.03 -20.23 -26.08
C CYS A 207 -10.47 -18.84 -26.42
N ILE A 208 -9.39 -18.40 -25.75
CA ILE A 208 -8.70 -17.14 -26.06
C ILE A 208 -8.22 -17.10 -27.52
N VAL A 209 -7.66 -18.21 -28.01
CA VAL A 209 -7.16 -18.33 -29.38
C VAL A 209 -8.32 -18.31 -30.39
N ASN A 210 -9.38 -19.07 -30.13
CA ASN A 210 -10.56 -19.16 -30.99
C ASN A 210 -11.30 -17.83 -31.09
N GLU A 211 -11.39 -17.10 -29.97
CA GLU A 211 -11.98 -15.75 -29.91
C GLU A 211 -11.05 -14.65 -30.43
N HIS A 212 -9.88 -15.01 -30.98
CA HIS A 212 -8.88 -14.08 -31.52
C HIS A 212 -8.48 -12.96 -30.54
N ILE A 213 -8.41 -13.26 -29.24
CA ILE A 213 -8.07 -12.27 -28.21
C ILE A 213 -6.54 -12.08 -28.18
N GLN A 214 -6.10 -10.85 -28.47
CA GLN A 214 -4.67 -10.51 -28.58
C GLN A 214 -4.01 -10.18 -27.23
N SER A 215 -4.78 -10.14 -26.14
CA SER A 215 -4.28 -9.78 -24.81
C SER A 215 -3.30 -10.83 -24.28
N LYS A 216 -2.12 -10.37 -23.81
CA LYS A 216 -1.13 -11.19 -23.10
C LYS A 216 -1.29 -11.16 -21.57
N SER A 217 -2.34 -10.51 -21.07
CA SER A 217 -2.60 -10.42 -19.63
C SER A 217 -2.73 -11.81 -19.01
N LEU A 218 -2.28 -11.95 -17.77
CA LEU A 218 -2.48 -13.16 -16.99
C LEU A 218 -3.69 -12.97 -16.09
N LEU A 219 -4.59 -13.96 -16.05
CA LEU A 219 -5.66 -13.98 -15.05
C LEU A 219 -5.03 -14.09 -13.67
N CYS A 220 -5.08 -13.04 -12.85
CA CYS A 220 -4.50 -13.06 -11.51
C CYS A 220 -5.54 -13.56 -10.49
N LEU A 221 -5.08 -14.37 -9.52
CA LEU A 221 -5.92 -14.69 -8.36
C LEU A 221 -5.93 -13.49 -7.40
N TYR A 222 -7.12 -13.17 -6.91
CA TYR A 222 -7.37 -12.16 -5.90
C TYR A 222 -6.63 -12.48 -4.58
N VAL A 223 -6.11 -11.44 -3.92
CA VAL A 223 -5.56 -11.50 -2.56
C VAL A 223 -6.35 -10.55 -1.67
N SER A 224 -7.00 -11.10 -0.63
CA SER A 224 -8.02 -10.36 0.14
C SER A 224 -7.54 -9.15 0.91
N THR A 225 -6.23 -9.00 1.10
CA THR A 225 -5.66 -7.96 1.96
C THR A 225 -5.48 -6.61 1.27
N ARG A 226 -5.56 -6.51 -0.07
CA ARG A 226 -5.40 -5.24 -0.79
C ARG A 226 -6.34 -5.14 -1.99
N TRP A 227 -7.06 -4.01 -2.07
CA TRP A 227 -7.98 -3.70 -3.16
C TRP A 227 -7.30 -3.67 -4.55
N ASN A 228 -6.00 -3.35 -4.61
CA ASN A 228 -5.19 -3.39 -5.84
C ASN A 228 -5.27 -4.73 -6.55
N SER A 229 -5.34 -5.85 -5.81
CA SER A 229 -5.45 -7.16 -6.43
C SER A 229 -6.81 -7.38 -7.09
N THR A 230 -7.89 -6.81 -6.53
CA THR A 230 -9.21 -6.78 -7.16
C THR A 230 -9.16 -5.97 -8.44
N TYR A 231 -8.55 -4.79 -8.42
CA TYR A 231 -8.40 -3.97 -9.63
C TYR A 231 -7.64 -4.71 -10.73
N LEU A 232 -6.47 -5.28 -10.43
CA LEU A 232 -5.68 -6.06 -11.40
C LEU A 232 -6.44 -7.30 -11.91
N MET A 233 -7.25 -7.93 -11.04
CA MET A 233 -8.13 -9.03 -11.44
C MET A 233 -9.19 -8.55 -12.44
N LEU A 234 -9.87 -7.44 -12.16
CA LEU A 234 -10.88 -6.87 -13.05
C LEU A 234 -10.27 -6.40 -14.38
N ASP A 235 -9.13 -5.71 -14.34
CA ASP A 235 -8.37 -5.27 -15.52
C ASP A 235 -7.95 -6.46 -16.41
N ALA A 236 -7.56 -7.58 -15.81
CA ALA A 236 -7.29 -8.79 -16.58
C ALA A 236 -8.57 -9.41 -17.12
N ALA A 237 -9.62 -9.51 -16.29
CA ALA A 237 -10.85 -10.24 -16.61
C ALA A 237 -11.62 -9.64 -17.78
N HIS A 238 -11.78 -8.31 -17.84
CA HIS A 238 -12.56 -7.67 -18.92
C HIS A 238 -11.94 -7.92 -20.31
N LYS A 239 -10.63 -8.12 -20.39
CA LYS A 239 -9.92 -8.44 -21.64
C LYS A 239 -10.23 -9.85 -22.16
N PHE A 240 -10.79 -10.72 -21.31
CA PHE A 240 -11.07 -12.12 -21.60
C PHE A 240 -12.56 -12.46 -21.52
N GLU A 241 -13.46 -11.46 -21.49
CA GLU A 241 -14.92 -11.66 -21.44
C GLU A 241 -15.41 -12.68 -22.47
N ARG A 242 -15.10 -12.49 -23.77
CA ARG A 242 -15.50 -13.44 -24.81
C ARG A 242 -14.95 -14.85 -24.59
N ALA A 243 -13.76 -14.96 -23.99
CA ALA A 243 -13.21 -16.27 -23.64
C ALA A 243 -13.99 -16.92 -22.49
N PHE A 244 -14.48 -16.15 -21.51
CA PHE A 244 -15.34 -16.68 -20.45
C PHE A 244 -16.70 -17.13 -20.98
N ASP A 245 -17.27 -16.37 -21.92
CA ASP A 245 -18.52 -16.74 -22.59
C ASP A 245 -18.35 -18.04 -23.39
N ALA A 246 -17.34 -18.12 -24.25
CA ALA A 246 -17.02 -19.33 -25.01
C ALA A 246 -16.67 -20.54 -24.12
N PHE A 247 -16.08 -20.28 -22.95
CA PHE A 247 -15.72 -21.34 -22.01
C PHE A 247 -16.94 -21.98 -21.33
N ASP A 248 -18.07 -21.27 -21.21
CA ASP A 248 -19.34 -21.83 -20.74
C ASP A 248 -19.84 -22.95 -21.68
N ASP A 249 -19.61 -22.80 -22.98
CA ASP A 249 -19.96 -23.81 -23.99
C ASP A 249 -18.96 -24.99 -24.03
N VAL A 250 -17.69 -24.74 -23.67
CA VAL A 250 -16.60 -25.74 -23.78
C VAL A 250 -16.50 -26.65 -22.56
N ASP A 251 -16.71 -26.14 -21.34
CA ASP A 251 -16.60 -26.93 -20.12
C ASP A 251 -17.99 -27.13 -19.48
N PRO A 252 -18.59 -28.33 -19.59
CA PRO A 252 -19.99 -28.57 -19.20
C PRO A 252 -20.26 -28.39 -17.70
N TYR A 253 -19.21 -28.34 -16.88
CA TYR A 253 -19.34 -28.15 -15.43
C TYR A 253 -19.24 -26.68 -15.02
N TYR A 254 -18.75 -25.78 -15.89
CA TYR A 254 -18.50 -24.37 -15.59
C TYR A 254 -19.74 -23.68 -15.01
N ARG A 255 -20.84 -23.70 -15.77
CA ARG A 255 -22.12 -23.11 -15.34
C ARG A 255 -22.61 -23.70 -14.01
N SER A 256 -22.66 -25.03 -13.94
CA SER A 256 -23.25 -25.73 -12.81
C SER A 256 -22.49 -25.51 -11.49
N GLU A 257 -21.15 -25.54 -11.52
CA GLU A 257 -20.34 -25.32 -10.32
C GLU A 257 -20.37 -23.85 -9.85
N LEU A 258 -20.43 -22.90 -10.79
CA LEU A 258 -20.52 -21.47 -10.46
C LEU A 258 -21.88 -21.10 -9.88
N LEU A 259 -22.98 -21.64 -10.43
CA LEU A 259 -24.33 -21.42 -9.92
C LEU A 259 -24.55 -22.00 -8.51
N MET A 260 -23.79 -23.03 -8.12
CA MET A 260 -23.80 -23.55 -6.73
C MET A 260 -23.10 -22.63 -5.73
N ARG A 261 -22.44 -21.56 -6.17
CA ARG A 261 -21.66 -20.66 -5.33
C ARG A 261 -22.05 -19.21 -5.53
N ASP A 262 -21.28 -18.51 -6.37
CA ASP A 262 -21.29 -17.05 -6.50
C ASP A 262 -22.16 -16.61 -7.70
N GLY A 263 -22.45 -17.52 -8.64
CA GLY A 263 -23.11 -17.26 -9.92
C GLY A 263 -22.13 -17.17 -11.09
N VAL A 264 -22.68 -17.14 -12.31
CA VAL A 264 -21.94 -17.00 -13.57
C VAL A 264 -21.98 -15.52 -13.98
N PRO A 265 -20.84 -14.89 -14.33
CA PRO A 265 -20.85 -13.53 -14.86
C PRO A 265 -21.72 -13.43 -16.12
N ASP A 266 -22.62 -12.45 -16.16
CA ASP A 266 -23.45 -12.18 -17.34
C ASP A 266 -23.01 -10.93 -18.12
N GLN A 267 -23.71 -10.62 -19.21
CA GLN A 267 -23.43 -9.45 -20.05
C GLN A 267 -23.54 -8.13 -19.28
N ASN A 268 -24.45 -8.03 -18.29
CA ASN A 268 -24.59 -6.84 -17.47
C ASN A 268 -23.41 -6.71 -16.50
N ASP A 269 -22.97 -7.82 -15.89
CA ASP A 269 -21.77 -7.86 -15.06
C ASP A 269 -20.56 -7.36 -15.83
N TRP A 270 -20.34 -7.85 -17.05
CA TRP A 270 -19.22 -7.41 -17.86
C TRP A 270 -19.32 -5.94 -18.28
N ALA A 271 -20.53 -5.46 -18.61
CA ALA A 271 -20.76 -4.04 -18.88
C ALA A 271 -20.40 -3.16 -17.68
N ILE A 272 -20.76 -3.60 -16.48
CA ILE A 272 -20.40 -2.93 -15.23
C ILE A 272 -18.89 -3.01 -15.00
N VAL A 273 -18.27 -4.19 -15.09
CA VAL A 273 -16.82 -4.36 -14.93
C VAL A 273 -16.04 -3.42 -15.86
N ARG A 274 -16.43 -3.32 -17.14
CA ARG A 274 -15.81 -2.43 -18.15
C ARG A 274 -15.85 -0.96 -17.74
N LYS A 275 -16.95 -0.52 -17.13
CA LYS A 275 -17.06 0.85 -16.59
C LYS A 275 -16.14 1.00 -15.39
N PHE A 276 -16.33 0.16 -14.37
CA PHE A 276 -15.70 0.33 -13.07
C PHE A 276 -14.17 0.17 -13.07
N TYR A 277 -13.58 -0.72 -13.89
CA TYR A 277 -12.12 -0.81 -13.91
C TYR A 277 -11.47 0.51 -14.37
N LEU A 278 -12.05 1.21 -15.36
CA LEU A 278 -11.54 2.51 -15.80
C LEU A 278 -11.59 3.55 -14.68
N PHE A 279 -12.68 3.57 -13.92
CA PHE A 279 -12.82 4.45 -12.76
C PHE A 279 -11.78 4.12 -11.68
N LEU A 280 -11.62 2.84 -11.36
CA LEU A 280 -10.70 2.37 -10.33
C LEU A 280 -9.22 2.57 -10.69
N GLN A 281 -8.88 2.69 -11.98
CA GLN A 281 -7.53 2.94 -12.44
C GLN A 281 -6.92 4.18 -11.78
N GLN A 282 -7.68 5.28 -11.66
CA GLN A 282 -7.20 6.51 -11.03
C GLN A 282 -6.76 6.28 -9.58
N PHE A 283 -7.55 5.50 -8.83
CA PHE A 283 -7.22 5.15 -7.45
C PHE A 283 -6.01 4.20 -7.38
N TYR A 284 -5.84 3.33 -8.38
CA TYR A 284 -4.77 2.34 -8.41
C TYR A 284 -3.45 3.07 -8.65
N ASP A 285 -3.42 3.95 -9.65
CA ASP A 285 -2.29 4.81 -9.97
C ASP A 285 -1.94 5.69 -8.77
N LEU A 286 -2.94 6.27 -8.09
CA LEU A 286 -2.73 7.00 -6.84
C LEU A 286 -2.12 6.11 -5.75
N THR A 287 -2.63 4.90 -5.54
CA THR A 287 -2.12 3.98 -4.52
C THR A 287 -0.67 3.60 -4.80
N VAL A 288 -0.31 3.36 -6.06
CA VAL A 288 1.08 3.13 -6.48
C VAL A 288 1.93 4.37 -6.18
N LYS A 289 1.45 5.56 -6.55
CA LYS A 289 2.14 6.84 -6.31
C LYS A 289 2.42 7.08 -4.83
N VAL A 290 1.43 6.90 -3.94
CA VAL A 290 1.60 7.18 -2.50
C VAL A 290 2.31 6.05 -1.74
N SER A 291 2.47 4.87 -2.35
CA SER A 291 3.23 3.75 -1.78
C SER A 291 4.72 3.79 -2.15
N GLY A 292 5.16 4.77 -2.96
CA GLY A 292 6.54 4.92 -3.35
C GLY A 292 7.45 5.29 -2.17
N THR A 293 8.64 4.69 -2.11
CA THR A 293 9.62 4.95 -1.05
C THR A 293 10.91 5.60 -1.53
N SER A 294 11.14 5.65 -2.84
CA SER A 294 12.36 6.21 -3.45
C SER A 294 12.26 7.70 -3.80
N TYR A 295 11.15 8.35 -3.49
CA TYR A 295 10.91 9.77 -3.75
C TYR A 295 10.05 10.39 -2.64
N VAL A 296 10.09 11.71 -2.54
CA VAL A 296 9.26 12.46 -1.60
C VAL A 296 7.80 12.43 -2.06
N THR A 297 6.90 12.01 -1.18
CA THR A 297 5.46 11.94 -1.44
C THR A 297 4.68 13.02 -0.68
N SER A 298 5.22 13.56 0.42
CA SER A 298 4.48 14.42 1.33
C SER A 298 3.96 15.73 0.72
N ASN A 299 4.68 16.29 -0.25
CA ASN A 299 4.29 17.51 -0.94
C ASN A 299 3.15 17.29 -1.96
N THR A 300 2.90 16.06 -2.39
CA THR A 300 1.80 15.74 -3.31
C THR A 300 0.51 15.38 -2.60
N PHE A 301 0.55 15.07 -1.30
CA PHE A 301 -0.63 14.56 -0.58
C PHE A 301 -1.85 15.47 -0.62
N LEU A 302 -1.71 16.79 -0.51
CA LEU A 302 -2.87 17.68 -0.59
C LEU A 302 -3.50 17.67 -1.98
N ASP A 303 -2.67 17.60 -3.01
CA ASP A 303 -3.07 17.52 -4.42
C ASP A 303 -3.82 16.21 -4.68
N ASP A 304 -3.22 15.10 -4.25
CA ASP A 304 -3.81 13.76 -4.33
C ASP A 304 -5.18 13.68 -3.62
N ILE A 305 -5.32 14.32 -2.45
CA ILE A 305 -6.59 14.40 -1.70
C ILE A 305 -7.61 15.26 -2.47
N CYS A 306 -7.20 16.41 -3.02
CA CYS A 306 -8.06 17.26 -3.84
C CYS A 306 -8.54 16.56 -5.12
N ASP A 307 -7.68 15.78 -5.77
CA ASP A 307 -8.00 15.03 -6.96
C ASP A 307 -9.04 13.96 -6.65
N VAL A 308 -8.84 13.17 -5.59
CA VAL A 308 -9.84 12.20 -5.13
C VAL A 308 -11.18 12.88 -4.84
N TYR A 309 -11.17 14.04 -4.16
CA TYR A 309 -12.40 14.79 -3.90
C TYR A 309 -13.11 15.19 -5.20
N SER A 310 -12.36 15.76 -6.15
CA SER A 310 -12.87 16.17 -7.47
C SER A 310 -13.50 15.00 -8.22
N THR A 311 -12.75 13.91 -8.35
CA THR A 311 -13.18 12.67 -9.00
C THR A 311 -14.47 12.15 -8.38
N LEU A 312 -14.54 12.06 -7.05
CA LEU A 312 -15.74 11.55 -6.37
C LEU A 312 -16.94 12.47 -6.57
N ARG A 313 -16.75 13.80 -6.56
CA ARG A 313 -17.82 14.77 -6.80
C ARG A 313 -18.37 14.68 -8.22
N GLU A 314 -17.50 14.53 -9.22
CA GLU A 314 -17.91 14.32 -10.61
C GLU A 314 -18.70 13.02 -10.75
N TRP A 315 -18.25 11.95 -10.09
CA TRP A 315 -18.94 10.65 -10.17
C TRP A 315 -20.27 10.63 -9.41
N GLN A 316 -20.42 11.42 -8.35
CA GLN A 316 -21.71 11.64 -7.68
C GLN A 316 -22.76 12.31 -8.57
N LEU A 317 -22.34 12.92 -9.69
CA LEU A 317 -23.22 13.54 -10.69
C LEU A 317 -23.40 12.64 -11.93
N ASN A 318 -22.80 11.44 -11.92
CA ASN A 318 -22.91 10.52 -13.05
C ASN A 318 -24.36 10.00 -13.17
N PRO A 319 -24.93 9.96 -14.40
CA PRO A 319 -26.28 9.44 -14.63
C PRO A 319 -26.41 7.92 -14.43
N ASP A 320 -25.29 7.18 -14.47
CA ASP A 320 -25.24 5.75 -14.17
C ASP A 320 -25.46 5.51 -12.67
N VAL A 321 -26.53 4.80 -12.34
CA VAL A 321 -27.05 4.66 -10.97
C VAL A 321 -26.05 3.91 -10.08
N GLU A 322 -25.43 2.88 -10.62
CA GLU A 322 -24.45 2.04 -9.94
C GLU A 322 -23.17 2.81 -9.62
N LEU A 323 -22.65 3.57 -10.60
CA LEU A 323 -21.48 4.44 -10.40
C LEU A 323 -21.77 5.57 -9.41
N ASN A 324 -22.97 6.16 -9.51
CA ASN A 324 -23.43 7.20 -8.60
C ASN A 324 -23.47 6.70 -7.14
N ALA A 325 -24.03 5.49 -6.93
CA ALA A 325 -24.11 4.85 -5.62
C ALA A 325 -22.71 4.55 -5.05
N MET A 326 -21.81 3.99 -5.87
CA MET A 326 -20.42 3.75 -5.45
C MET A 326 -19.73 5.06 -5.06
N ALA A 327 -19.85 6.10 -5.89
CA ALA A 327 -19.23 7.40 -5.64
C ALA A 327 -19.71 8.04 -4.34
N LYS A 328 -21.02 7.93 -4.03
CA LYS A 328 -21.58 8.39 -2.76
C LYS A 328 -20.94 7.68 -1.57
N ARG A 329 -20.85 6.34 -1.58
CA ARG A 329 -20.18 5.59 -0.50
C ARG A 329 -18.70 5.95 -0.35
N MET A 330 -17.99 6.02 -1.47
CA MET A 330 -16.57 6.41 -1.47
C MET A 330 -16.41 7.83 -0.91
N LYS A 331 -17.32 8.75 -1.26
CA LYS A 331 -17.32 10.12 -0.76
C LYS A 331 -17.62 10.21 0.74
N ASP A 332 -18.58 9.44 1.25
CA ASP A 332 -18.85 9.36 2.68
C ASP A 332 -17.62 8.87 3.44
N LYS A 333 -16.89 7.89 2.87
CA LYS A 333 -15.63 7.42 3.46
C LYS A 333 -14.52 8.47 3.38
N TYR A 334 -14.42 9.17 2.26
CA TYR A 334 -13.50 10.29 2.08
C TYR A 334 -13.75 11.35 3.17
N ASP A 335 -15.00 11.76 3.37
CA ASP A 335 -15.36 12.84 4.29
C ASP A 335 -15.06 12.49 5.74
N LYS A 336 -15.24 11.22 6.11
CA LYS A 336 -14.84 10.71 7.42
C LYS A 336 -13.36 11.02 7.75
N TYR A 337 -12.46 10.92 6.77
CA TYR A 337 -11.02 11.07 7.00
C TYR A 337 -10.48 12.46 6.63
N TRP A 338 -10.95 13.05 5.54
CA TRP A 338 -10.38 14.26 4.96
C TRP A 338 -11.37 15.43 4.86
N GLY A 339 -12.67 15.17 5.05
CA GLY A 339 -13.73 16.19 5.00
C GLY A 339 -13.81 17.07 6.24
N ASN A 340 -13.21 16.66 7.37
CA ASN A 340 -13.17 17.47 8.60
C ASN A 340 -11.74 18.00 8.84
N ILE A 341 -11.63 19.32 9.01
CA ILE A 341 -10.36 20.03 9.26
C ILE A 341 -9.63 19.57 10.54
N GLU A 342 -10.34 19.03 11.53
CA GLU A 342 -9.77 18.53 12.79
C GLU A 342 -9.07 17.17 12.63
N ASN A 343 -9.54 16.35 11.69
CA ASN A 343 -8.97 15.04 11.41
C ASN A 343 -7.67 15.12 10.60
N MET A 344 -7.45 16.25 9.93
CA MET A 344 -6.29 16.47 9.08
C MET A 344 -5.06 16.91 9.89
N ASN A 345 -3.93 16.27 9.57
CA ASN A 345 -2.65 16.70 10.13
C ASN A 345 -2.15 17.93 9.36
N MET A 346 -1.87 19.02 10.09
CA MET A 346 -1.39 20.30 9.54
C MET A 346 -0.15 20.15 8.64
N LEU A 347 0.67 19.12 8.89
CA LEU A 347 1.87 18.86 8.09
C LEU A 347 1.57 18.57 6.61
N VAL A 348 0.36 18.10 6.27
CA VAL A 348 -0.06 17.90 4.87
C VAL A 348 -0.11 19.23 4.11
N TYR A 349 -0.63 20.27 4.77
CA TYR A 349 -0.73 21.61 4.18
C TYR A 349 0.64 22.29 4.15
N ILE A 350 1.41 22.18 5.23
CA ILE A 350 2.77 22.74 5.31
C ILE A 350 3.68 22.13 4.24
N ALA A 351 3.63 20.81 4.04
CA ALA A 351 4.44 20.15 3.01
C ALA A 351 4.11 20.66 1.60
N SER A 352 2.83 20.94 1.31
CA SER A 352 2.39 21.51 0.04
C SER A 352 2.77 22.98 -0.11
N PHE A 353 2.70 23.77 0.96
CA PHE A 353 3.16 25.15 0.98
C PHE A 353 4.67 25.28 0.73
N LEU A 354 5.46 24.36 1.29
CA LEU A 354 6.92 24.33 1.12
C LEU A 354 7.34 23.94 -0.31
N ASP A 355 6.45 23.34 -1.09
CA ASP A 355 6.70 23.05 -2.50
C ASP A 355 6.82 24.36 -3.32
N PRO A 356 7.96 24.61 -3.98
CA PRO A 356 8.17 25.81 -4.78
C PRO A 356 7.16 26.02 -5.91
N SER A 357 6.57 24.95 -6.43
CA SER A 357 5.61 24.97 -7.55
C SER A 357 4.17 25.24 -7.11
N LYS A 358 3.84 25.10 -5.82
CA LYS A 358 2.47 25.21 -5.29
C LYS A 358 2.28 26.49 -4.48
N LYS A 359 3.12 26.69 -3.46
CA LYS A 359 3.06 27.82 -2.51
C LYS A 359 1.68 27.94 -1.84
N PHE A 360 1.47 29.06 -1.16
CA PHE A 360 0.25 29.33 -0.41
C PHE A 360 -1.02 29.39 -1.27
N PRO A 361 -1.04 30.04 -2.47
CA PRO A 361 -2.24 30.13 -3.29
C PRO A 361 -2.85 28.76 -3.66
N PHE A 362 -2.00 27.76 -3.90
CA PHE A 362 -2.48 26.39 -4.12
C PHE A 362 -3.16 25.80 -2.87
N VAL A 363 -2.57 25.99 -1.69
CA VAL A 363 -3.15 25.51 -0.43
C VAL A 363 -4.50 26.19 -0.15
N GLU A 364 -4.61 27.50 -0.42
CA GLU A 364 -5.89 28.24 -0.33
C GLU A 364 -6.94 27.67 -1.29
N TYR A 365 -6.57 27.42 -2.54
CA TYR A 365 -7.44 26.79 -3.52
C TYR A 365 -7.96 25.43 -3.03
N CYS A 366 -7.08 24.58 -2.49
CA CYS A 366 -7.46 23.29 -1.93
C CYS A 366 -8.45 23.42 -0.76
N PHE A 367 -8.26 24.41 0.13
CA PHE A 367 -9.20 24.68 1.22
C PHE A 367 -10.58 25.06 0.73
N MET A 368 -10.66 25.99 -0.23
CA MET A 368 -11.94 26.42 -0.82
C MET A 368 -12.64 25.30 -1.60
N LYS A 369 -11.87 24.30 -2.07
CA LYS A 369 -12.40 23.16 -2.81
C LYS A 369 -12.99 22.09 -1.91
N ILE A 370 -12.28 21.73 -0.84
CA ILE A 370 -12.64 20.60 0.04
C ILE A 370 -13.60 21.02 1.15
N TYR A 371 -13.41 22.20 1.74
CA TYR A 371 -14.11 22.63 2.95
C TYR A 371 -15.21 23.66 2.68
N SER A 372 -16.07 23.87 3.68
CA SER A 372 -17.01 24.99 3.65
C SER A 372 -16.25 26.33 3.70
N SER A 373 -16.89 27.42 3.24
CA SER A 373 -16.28 28.75 3.22
C SER A 373 -15.74 29.21 4.59
N ASP A 374 -16.46 28.88 5.67
CA ASP A 374 -16.08 29.25 7.04
C ASP A 374 -14.85 28.45 7.51
N GLU A 375 -14.85 27.14 7.28
CA GLU A 375 -13.73 26.25 7.61
C GLU A 375 -12.48 26.59 6.78
N ALA A 376 -12.65 26.86 5.50
CA ALA A 376 -11.56 27.28 4.62
C ALA A 376 -10.93 28.59 5.13
N SER A 377 -11.76 29.60 5.45
CA SER A 377 -11.29 30.88 6.00
C SER A 377 -10.54 30.71 7.32
N LEU A 378 -11.00 29.80 8.19
CA LEU A 378 -10.31 29.47 9.44
C LEU A 378 -8.95 28.80 9.17
N MET A 379 -8.88 27.88 8.22
CA MET A 379 -7.66 27.16 7.88
C MET A 379 -6.61 28.06 7.22
N ILE A 380 -7.03 28.98 6.35
CA ILE A 380 -6.14 29.99 5.74
C ILE A 380 -5.44 30.80 6.82
N LYS A 381 -6.19 31.34 7.79
CA LYS A 381 -5.64 32.12 8.92
C LYS A 381 -4.72 31.32 9.84
N LYS A 382 -4.85 29.99 9.85
CA LYS A 382 -4.09 29.09 10.73
C LYS A 382 -2.79 28.62 10.10
N VAL A 383 -2.71 28.60 8.77
CA VAL A 383 -1.51 28.21 8.01
C VAL A 383 -0.63 29.43 7.71
N GLN A 384 -1.21 30.62 7.51
CA GLN A 384 -0.51 31.90 7.56
C GLN A 384 0.11 32.11 8.95
#